data_AF-A0A7V9GIA0-F1
#
_entry.id   AF-A0A7V9GIA0-F1
#
_cell.length_a   1.000
_cell.length_b   1.000
_cell.length_c   1.000
_cell.angle_alpha   90.00
_cell.angle_beta   90.00
_cell.angle_gamma   90.00
#
_symmetry.space_group_name_H-M   'P 1'
#
loop_
_entity.id
_entity.type
_entity.pdbx_description
1 polymer ?
#
loop_
_entity_poly.entity_id
_entity_poly.type
_entity_poly.pdbx_seq_one_letter_code
_entity_poly.pdbx_strand_id
1 'polypeptide(L)'
;MSDADPIIAEVTRDGFRESVHRGRVVCLDASGAIVLARGAVADPVLLRSCAKLLQAVGMLRAGLDLTGTHLAVACASHDGTDAHLAVVRRILADAGLDEEALGNAPLLALEPRAAAVQLLAGGPDRVHHNCSGKHAAMLATCVAKGWPVEGYLATSHPLQQALLAVVGDLTGEAATHVATDGCGAPTAAVSLVGLARAFARIDG
;
A
#
# COMPACT_ATOMS: atom_id res chain seq x y z
N MET A 1 -7.98 -3.61 21.45
CA MET A 1 -7.49 -2.23 21.61
C MET A 1 -7.37 -1.98 23.09
N SER A 2 -6.24 -1.42 23.54
CA SER A 2 -6.09 -1.09 24.96
C SER A 2 -6.96 0.11 25.30
N ASP A 3 -7.29 0.28 26.58
CA ASP A 3 -7.96 1.48 27.09
C ASP A 3 -7.16 2.78 26.83
N ALA A 4 -5.91 2.67 26.39
CA ALA A 4 -5.05 3.79 26.05
C ALA A 4 -5.48 4.56 24.80
N ASP A 5 -6.25 3.95 23.88
CA ASP A 5 -6.68 4.65 22.65
C ASP A 5 -7.94 5.48 22.93
N PRO A 6 -7.90 6.83 22.82
CA PRO A 6 -9.03 7.71 23.12
C PRO A 6 -10.07 7.70 22.00
N ILE A 7 -11.24 8.32 22.25
CA ILE A 7 -12.19 8.67 21.18
C ILE A 7 -11.55 9.76 20.31
N ILE A 8 -11.48 9.52 19.00
CA ILE A 8 -10.89 10.42 18.01
C ILE A 8 -11.92 10.97 17.01
N ALA A 9 -13.08 10.33 16.89
CA ALA A 9 -14.20 10.84 16.11
C ALA A 9 -15.53 10.39 16.73
N GLU A 10 -16.54 11.26 16.61
CA GLU A 10 -17.91 10.98 17.01
C GLU A 10 -18.84 11.28 15.83
N VAL A 11 -19.85 10.45 15.64
CA VAL A 11 -20.94 10.71 14.68
C VAL A 11 -22.17 11.11 15.46
N THR A 12 -22.72 12.27 15.14
CA THR A 12 -23.92 12.81 15.79
C THR A 12 -25.08 12.92 14.80
N ARG A 13 -26.27 12.48 15.20
CA ARG A 13 -27.52 12.65 14.44
C ARG A 13 -28.55 13.33 15.32
N ASP A 14 -28.99 14.52 14.90
CA ASP A 14 -29.94 15.35 15.64
C ASP A 14 -29.57 15.53 17.13
N GLY A 15 -28.28 15.75 17.41
CA GLY A 15 -27.76 15.93 18.77
C GLY A 15 -27.56 14.64 19.57
N PHE A 16 -27.93 13.47 19.04
CA PHE A 16 -27.63 12.18 19.63
C PHE A 16 -26.27 11.66 19.16
N ARG A 17 -25.39 11.27 20.11
CA ARG A 17 -24.10 10.63 19.78
C ARG A 17 -24.35 9.19 19.33
N GLU A 18 -24.42 8.99 18.02
CA GLU A 18 -24.76 7.73 17.36
C GLU A 18 -23.59 6.74 17.36
N SER A 19 -22.36 7.21 17.12
CA SER A 19 -21.16 6.35 17.07
C SER A 19 -19.94 7.05 17.67
N VAL A 20 -19.04 6.26 18.26
CA VAL A 20 -17.71 6.71 18.72
C VAL A 20 -16.64 5.84 18.09
N HIS A 21 -15.60 6.48 17.58
CA HIS A 21 -14.45 5.81 16.99
C HIS A 21 -13.23 6.09 17.85
N ARG A 22 -12.65 5.02 18.40
CA ARG A 22 -11.42 5.11 19.18
C ARG A 22 -10.23 4.84 18.28
N GLY A 23 -9.12 5.53 18.54
CA GLY A 23 -7.94 5.37 17.72
C GLY A 23 -6.78 6.23 18.15
N ARG A 24 -5.81 6.32 17.27
CA ARG A 24 -4.52 6.97 17.52
C ARG A 24 -4.31 8.05 16.48
N VAL A 25 -3.79 9.19 16.91
CA VAL A 25 -3.52 10.34 16.03
C VAL A 25 -2.18 10.93 16.39
N VAL A 26 -1.34 11.15 15.38
CA VAL A 26 -0.10 11.91 15.50
C VAL A 26 -0.05 12.98 14.40
N CYS A 27 0.46 14.15 14.73
CA CYS A 27 0.79 15.19 13.77
C CYS A 27 2.23 15.65 14.04
N LEU A 28 3.02 15.73 12.96
CA LEU A 28 4.38 16.25 12.98
C LEU A 28 4.37 17.61 12.28
N ASP A 29 5.18 18.55 12.77
CA ASP A 29 5.48 19.77 12.01
C ASP A 29 6.55 19.52 10.94
N ALA A 30 6.91 20.56 10.18
CA ALA A 30 7.92 20.48 9.13
C ALA A 30 9.34 20.14 9.64
N SER A 31 9.62 20.32 10.94
CA SER A 31 10.89 19.88 11.54
C SER A 31 10.89 18.39 11.93
N GLY A 32 9.71 17.75 11.88
CA GLY A 32 9.49 16.39 12.35
C GLY A 32 9.17 16.29 13.84
N ALA A 33 8.98 17.42 14.53
CA ALA A 33 8.59 17.44 15.93
C ALA A 33 7.10 17.09 16.08
N ILE A 34 6.76 16.32 17.12
CA ILE A 34 5.37 15.96 17.42
C ILE A 34 4.65 17.20 17.98
N VAL A 35 3.67 17.72 17.23
CA VAL A 35 2.80 18.83 17.67
C VAL A 35 1.45 18.34 18.20
N LEU A 36 1.06 17.11 17.86
CA LEU A 36 -0.12 16.44 18.42
C LEU A 36 0.15 14.94 18.56
N ALA A 37 -0.20 14.37 19.71
CA ALA A 37 -0.27 12.93 19.91
C ALA A 37 -1.49 12.57 20.76
N ARG A 38 -2.24 11.54 20.35
CA ARG A 38 -3.39 10.98 21.06
C ARG A 38 -3.36 9.45 20.92
N GLY A 39 -3.51 8.75 22.05
CA GLY A 39 -3.42 7.29 22.12
C GLY A 39 -1.99 6.77 22.12
N ALA A 40 -1.83 5.45 22.00
CA ALA A 40 -0.53 4.79 22.00
C ALA A 40 0.16 4.90 20.62
N VAL A 41 0.53 6.12 20.21
CA VAL A 41 1.07 6.41 18.87
C VAL A 41 2.43 5.76 18.57
N ALA A 42 3.15 5.33 19.61
CA ALA A 42 4.42 4.61 19.50
C ALA A 42 4.23 3.09 19.31
N ASP A 43 3.04 2.55 19.61
CA ASP A 43 2.77 1.13 19.42
C ASP A 43 2.75 0.79 17.93
N PRO A 44 3.33 -0.36 17.52
CA PRO A 44 3.34 -0.78 16.13
C PRO A 44 1.93 -0.96 15.55
N VAL A 45 1.75 -0.50 14.32
CA VAL A 45 0.58 -0.75 13.48
C VAL A 45 1.03 -1.32 12.14
N LEU A 46 0.23 -2.22 11.56
CA LEU A 46 0.47 -2.69 10.20
C LEU A 46 0.14 -1.56 9.22
N LEU A 47 1.07 -1.23 8.33
CA LEU A 47 0.90 -0.16 7.35
C LEU A 47 -0.24 -0.43 6.35
N ARG A 48 -0.42 -1.71 5.98
CA ARG A 48 -1.39 -2.14 4.96
C ARG A 48 -1.23 -1.32 3.68
N SER A 49 -2.33 -0.90 3.06
CA SER A 49 -2.32 -0.09 1.85
C SER A 49 -1.53 1.22 1.95
N CYS A 50 -1.30 1.79 3.14
CA CYS A 50 -0.47 2.99 3.30
C CYS A 50 1.00 2.73 2.93
N ALA A 51 1.45 1.46 2.94
CA ALA A 51 2.80 1.07 2.56
C ALA A 51 3.12 1.33 1.08
N LYS A 52 2.11 1.49 0.20
CA LYS A 52 2.32 1.58 -1.25
C LYS A 52 3.24 2.72 -1.67
N LEU A 53 3.16 3.89 -1.03
CA LEU A 53 4.04 5.01 -1.33
C LEU A 53 5.50 4.70 -0.95
N LEU A 54 5.73 4.10 0.22
CA LEU A 54 7.08 3.69 0.65
C LEU A 54 7.62 2.57 -0.26
N GLN A 55 6.75 1.65 -0.68
CA GLN A 55 7.09 0.60 -1.65
C GLN A 55 7.45 1.21 -3.01
N ALA A 56 6.70 2.22 -3.48
CA ALA A 56 7.01 2.92 -4.73
C ALA A 56 8.37 3.62 -4.67
N VAL A 57 8.71 4.30 -3.57
CA VAL A 57 10.06 4.85 -3.37
C VAL A 57 11.12 3.76 -3.47
N GLY A 58 10.89 2.60 -2.85
CA GLY A 58 11.81 1.47 -2.92
C GLY A 58 11.97 0.93 -4.35
N MET A 59 10.88 0.84 -5.10
CA MET A 59 10.91 0.41 -6.50
C MET A 59 11.64 1.43 -7.40
N LEU A 60 11.39 2.73 -7.24
CA LEU A 60 12.09 3.79 -7.97
C LEU A 60 13.59 3.77 -7.67
N ARG A 61 13.98 3.65 -6.40
CA ARG A 61 15.40 3.47 -5.99
C ARG A 61 16.01 2.18 -6.56
N ALA A 62 15.19 1.17 -6.79
CA ALA A 62 15.58 -0.07 -7.45
C ALA A 62 15.53 0.02 -8.98
N GLY A 63 15.33 1.19 -9.59
CA GLY A 63 15.42 1.37 -11.05
C GLY A 63 14.11 1.14 -11.80
N LEU A 64 12.97 1.11 -11.10
CA LEU A 64 11.67 1.26 -11.75
C LEU A 64 11.58 2.64 -12.42
N ASP A 65 11.21 2.69 -13.69
CA ASP A 65 11.02 3.93 -14.45
C ASP A 65 9.55 4.13 -14.80
N LEU A 66 8.74 4.49 -13.80
CA LEU A 66 7.33 4.87 -13.98
C LEU A 66 7.12 6.31 -13.59
N THR A 67 6.29 7.01 -14.36
CA THR A 67 5.88 8.40 -14.09
C THR A 67 4.38 8.58 -14.33
N GLY A 68 3.85 9.75 -13.95
CA GLY A 68 2.46 10.12 -14.22
C GLY A 68 1.45 9.08 -13.73
N THR A 69 0.54 8.68 -14.62
CA THR A 69 -0.54 7.72 -14.31
C THR A 69 -0.02 6.33 -13.92
N HIS A 70 1.14 5.90 -14.45
CA HIS A 70 1.72 4.59 -14.15
C HIS A 70 2.25 4.55 -12.72
N LEU A 71 2.98 5.59 -12.31
CA LEU A 71 3.42 5.72 -10.93
C LEU A 71 2.24 5.93 -9.98
N ALA A 72 1.23 6.70 -10.39
CA ALA A 72 0.04 6.92 -9.59
C ALA A 72 -0.70 5.61 -9.25
N VAL A 73 -0.92 4.72 -10.23
CA VAL A 73 -1.59 3.43 -9.97
C VAL A 73 -0.72 2.49 -9.13
N ALA A 74 0.60 2.59 -9.22
CA ALA A 74 1.52 1.84 -8.36
C ALA A 74 1.47 2.30 -6.88
N CYS A 75 1.21 3.59 -6.65
CA CYS A 75 1.18 4.21 -5.32
C CYS A 75 -0.20 4.13 -4.63
N ALA A 76 -1.26 3.78 -5.36
CA ALA A 76 -2.63 3.91 -4.88
C ALA A 76 -3.39 2.58 -4.81
N SER A 77 -4.57 2.61 -4.19
CA SER A 77 -5.58 1.58 -4.38
C SER A 77 -6.57 2.04 -5.44
N HIS A 78 -6.68 1.31 -6.55
CA HIS A 78 -7.57 1.67 -7.65
C HIS A 78 -8.92 0.96 -7.56
N ASP A 79 -9.94 1.54 -8.19
CA ASP A 79 -11.29 0.98 -8.13
C ASP A 79 -11.56 -0.15 -9.15
N GLY A 80 -10.62 -0.41 -10.06
CA GLY A 80 -10.74 -1.49 -11.05
C GLY A 80 -11.57 -1.12 -12.28
N THR A 81 -11.72 0.17 -12.57
CA THR A 81 -12.30 0.68 -13.82
C THR A 81 -11.42 0.34 -15.03
N ASP A 82 -12.00 0.32 -16.24
CA ASP A 82 -11.25 0.04 -17.47
C ASP A 82 -10.00 0.92 -17.65
N ALA A 83 -10.09 2.20 -17.26
CA ALA A 83 -8.97 3.13 -17.30
C ALA A 83 -7.83 2.71 -16.35
N HIS A 84 -8.16 2.23 -15.14
CA HIS A 84 -7.16 1.70 -14.22
C HIS A 84 -6.52 0.42 -14.78
N LEU A 85 -7.33 -0.53 -15.25
CA LEU A 85 -6.83 -1.81 -15.77
C LEU A 85 -5.95 -1.61 -17.01
N ALA A 86 -6.28 -0.65 -17.87
CA ALA A 86 -5.44 -0.30 -19.02
C ALA A 86 -4.03 0.12 -18.60
N VAL A 87 -3.88 0.91 -17.53
CA VAL A 87 -2.57 1.31 -17.00
C VAL A 87 -1.84 0.11 -16.38
N VAL A 88 -2.52 -0.73 -15.59
CA VAL A 88 -1.91 -1.93 -15.00
C VAL A 88 -1.37 -2.88 -16.07
N ARG A 89 -2.19 -3.18 -17.08
CA ARG A 89 -1.80 -4.00 -18.23
C ARG A 89 -0.64 -3.38 -18.99
N ARG A 90 -0.61 -2.06 -19.12
CA ARG A 90 0.48 -1.37 -19.79
C ARG A 90 1.81 -1.52 -19.05
N ILE A 91 1.80 -1.36 -17.72
CA ILE A 91 3.00 -1.59 -16.88
C ILE A 91 3.53 -3.02 -17.07
N LEU A 92 2.65 -4.02 -17.07
CA LEU A 92 3.04 -5.42 -17.30
C LEU A 92 3.63 -5.61 -18.71
N ALA A 93 2.93 -5.13 -19.73
CA ALA A 93 3.34 -5.27 -21.13
C ALA A 93 4.68 -4.59 -21.43
N ASP A 94 4.93 -3.40 -20.89
CA ASP A 94 6.20 -2.68 -21.04
C ASP A 94 7.36 -3.42 -20.34
N ALA A 95 7.06 -4.27 -19.35
CA ALA A 95 8.00 -5.19 -18.72
C ALA A 95 8.08 -6.57 -19.40
N GLY A 96 7.36 -6.80 -20.50
CA GLY A 96 7.32 -8.09 -21.21
C GLY A 96 6.51 -9.18 -20.50
N LEU A 97 5.56 -8.79 -19.65
CA LEU A 97 4.71 -9.68 -18.86
C LEU A 97 3.23 -9.49 -19.20
N ASP A 98 2.40 -10.43 -18.76
CA ASP A 98 0.94 -10.36 -18.83
C ASP A 98 0.30 -10.51 -17.44
N GLU A 99 -1.03 -10.60 -17.38
CA GLU A 99 -1.78 -10.72 -16.13
C GLU A 99 -1.51 -12.03 -15.38
N GLU A 100 -0.99 -13.08 -16.03
CA GLU A 100 -0.70 -14.35 -15.38
C GLU A 100 0.47 -14.24 -14.40
N ALA A 101 1.35 -13.25 -14.59
CA ALA A 101 2.44 -12.94 -13.67
C ALA A 101 1.95 -12.36 -12.33
N LEU A 102 0.70 -11.87 -12.26
CA LEU A 102 0.17 -11.28 -11.04
C LEU A 102 0.02 -12.34 -9.93
N GLY A 103 0.84 -12.24 -8.89
CA GLY A 103 0.75 -13.09 -7.70
C GLY A 103 -0.35 -12.70 -6.69
N ASN A 104 -0.99 -11.53 -6.81
CA ASN A 104 -1.96 -11.07 -5.82
C ASN A 104 -3.25 -11.88 -5.81
N ALA A 105 -3.90 -11.98 -4.65
CA ALA A 105 -5.21 -12.63 -4.55
C ALA A 105 -6.22 -12.04 -5.56
N PRO A 106 -7.15 -12.83 -6.09
CA PRO A 106 -8.25 -12.31 -6.89
C PRO A 106 -9.24 -11.53 -6.03
N LEU A 107 -9.84 -10.47 -6.57
CA LEU A 107 -10.85 -9.67 -5.88
C LEU A 107 -11.81 -9.04 -6.90
N LEU A 108 -13.03 -8.74 -6.47
CA LEU A 108 -13.91 -7.89 -7.26
C LEU A 108 -13.36 -6.47 -7.34
N ALA A 109 -13.63 -5.79 -8.45
CA ALA A 109 -13.46 -4.35 -8.55
C ALA A 109 -14.19 -3.63 -7.40
N LEU A 110 -13.65 -2.49 -6.94
CA LEU A 110 -14.34 -1.67 -5.93
C LEU A 110 -15.44 -0.82 -6.58
N GLU A 111 -15.28 -0.45 -7.85
CA GLU A 111 -16.31 0.28 -8.58
C GLU A 111 -17.50 -0.66 -8.88
N PRO A 112 -18.73 -0.31 -8.44
CA PRO A 112 -19.87 -1.23 -8.51
C PRO A 112 -20.21 -1.72 -9.92
N ARG A 113 -20.09 -0.86 -10.95
CA ARG A 113 -20.39 -1.24 -12.33
C ARG A 113 -19.34 -2.21 -12.87
N ALA A 114 -18.06 -1.96 -12.64
CA ALA A 114 -16.97 -2.85 -13.00
C ALA A 114 -17.12 -4.21 -12.30
N ALA A 115 -17.48 -4.21 -11.01
CA ALA A 115 -17.72 -5.44 -10.26
C ALA A 115 -18.89 -6.26 -10.85
N ALA A 116 -19.98 -5.59 -11.26
CA ALA A 116 -21.12 -6.26 -11.89
C ALA A 116 -20.73 -6.87 -13.25
N VAL A 117 -19.98 -6.15 -14.09
CA VAL A 117 -19.46 -6.66 -15.37
C VAL A 117 -18.56 -7.87 -15.14
N GLN A 118 -17.64 -7.77 -14.18
CA GLN A 118 -16.72 -8.85 -13.83
C GLN A 118 -17.46 -10.12 -13.34
N LEU A 119 -18.50 -9.97 -12.51
CA LEU A 119 -19.33 -11.09 -12.06
C LEU A 119 -20.02 -11.82 -13.23
N LEU A 120 -20.47 -11.07 -14.23
CA LEU A 120 -21.04 -11.64 -15.45
C LEU A 120 -19.98 -12.32 -16.34
N ALA A 121 -18.72 -11.92 -16.22
CA ALA A 121 -17.61 -12.40 -17.02
C ALA A 121 -16.82 -13.57 -16.38
N GLY A 122 -17.19 -14.04 -15.19
CA GLY A 122 -16.55 -15.19 -14.53
C GLY A 122 -16.15 -14.97 -13.07
N GLY A 123 -16.37 -13.77 -12.52
CA GLY A 123 -16.12 -13.47 -11.11
C GLY A 123 -14.74 -12.86 -10.83
N PRO A 124 -14.31 -12.85 -9.55
CA PRO A 124 -13.07 -12.21 -9.12
C PRO A 124 -11.83 -12.69 -9.87
N ASP A 125 -10.97 -11.75 -10.26
CA ASP A 125 -9.67 -12.01 -10.88
C ASP A 125 -8.59 -11.12 -10.25
N ARG A 126 -7.35 -11.31 -10.70
CA ARG A 126 -6.17 -10.66 -10.10
C ARG A 126 -5.97 -9.22 -10.59
N VAL A 127 -6.33 -8.90 -11.83
CA VAL A 127 -6.11 -7.56 -12.37
C VAL A 127 -7.10 -6.54 -11.77
N HIS A 128 -8.31 -6.96 -11.40
CA HIS A 128 -9.29 -6.09 -10.75
C HIS A 128 -9.04 -5.88 -9.25
N HIS A 129 -8.15 -6.66 -8.62
CA HIS A 129 -7.79 -6.38 -7.24
C HIS A 129 -7.22 -4.97 -7.15
N ASN A 130 -7.71 -4.18 -6.18
CA ASN A 130 -7.31 -2.79 -5.95
C ASN A 130 -5.81 -2.55 -5.64
N CYS A 131 -4.97 -3.58 -5.73
CA CYS A 131 -3.54 -3.51 -5.53
C CYS A 131 -2.78 -3.92 -6.80
N SER A 132 -3.44 -4.38 -7.86
CA SER A 132 -2.77 -4.94 -9.03
C SER A 132 -1.79 -3.94 -9.66
N GLY A 133 -2.07 -2.63 -9.57
CA GLY A 133 -1.10 -1.57 -9.92
C GLY A 133 0.25 -1.66 -9.18
N LYS A 134 0.25 -1.83 -7.85
CA LYS A 134 1.52 -2.03 -7.10
C LYS A 134 2.19 -3.34 -7.48
N HIS A 135 1.41 -4.39 -7.76
CA HIS A 135 1.94 -5.70 -8.11
C HIS A 135 2.58 -5.68 -9.51
N ALA A 136 1.97 -5.00 -10.48
CA ALA A 136 2.57 -4.76 -11.79
C ALA A 136 3.87 -3.97 -11.67
N ALA A 137 3.92 -2.94 -10.82
CA ALA A 137 5.16 -2.19 -10.57
C ALA A 137 6.23 -3.04 -9.87
N MET A 138 5.86 -3.91 -8.93
CA MET A 138 6.77 -4.87 -8.28
C MET A 138 7.41 -5.81 -9.32
N LEU A 139 6.60 -6.35 -10.23
CA LEU A 139 7.06 -7.22 -11.30
C LEU A 139 7.96 -6.49 -12.30
N ALA A 140 7.56 -5.28 -12.74
CA ALA A 140 8.38 -4.42 -13.60
C ALA A 140 9.73 -4.08 -12.95
N THR A 141 9.73 -3.86 -11.62
CA THR A 141 10.97 -3.64 -10.85
C THR A 141 11.86 -4.88 -10.87
N CYS A 142 11.29 -6.08 -10.69
CA CYS A 142 12.04 -7.33 -10.80
C CYS A 142 12.73 -7.44 -12.17
N VAL A 143 11.98 -7.19 -13.25
CA VAL A 143 12.52 -7.22 -14.62
C VAL A 143 13.65 -6.19 -14.79
N ALA A 144 13.42 -4.94 -14.38
CA ALA A 144 14.41 -3.86 -14.50
C ALA A 144 15.72 -4.16 -13.74
N LYS A 145 15.63 -4.87 -12.60
CA LYS A 145 16.79 -5.27 -11.78
C LYS A 145 17.40 -6.61 -12.14
N GLY A 146 16.78 -7.39 -13.04
CA GLY A 146 17.17 -8.77 -13.30
C GLY A 146 16.93 -9.70 -12.10
N TRP A 147 15.96 -9.39 -11.24
CA TRP A 147 15.51 -10.29 -10.18
C TRP A 147 14.46 -11.28 -10.70
N PRO A 148 14.28 -12.43 -10.03
CA PRO A 148 13.20 -13.36 -10.37
C PRO A 148 11.82 -12.66 -10.34
N VAL A 149 10.98 -13.03 -11.29
CA VAL A 149 9.57 -12.61 -11.34
C VAL A 149 8.77 -13.53 -10.42
N GLU A 150 9.07 -14.83 -10.47
CA GLU A 150 8.43 -15.85 -9.66
C GLU A 150 8.77 -15.67 -8.18
N GLY A 151 7.76 -15.81 -7.32
CA GLY A 151 7.96 -15.72 -5.88
C GLY A 151 8.26 -14.31 -5.37
N TYR A 152 8.03 -13.25 -6.17
CA TYR A 152 8.26 -11.86 -5.76
C TYR A 152 7.54 -11.42 -4.47
N LEU A 153 6.52 -12.19 -4.03
CA LEU A 153 5.79 -11.96 -2.78
C LEU A 153 6.47 -12.58 -1.54
N ALA A 154 7.44 -13.48 -1.72
CA ALA A 154 8.14 -14.09 -0.61
C ALA A 154 8.94 -13.02 0.15
N THR A 155 8.85 -13.00 1.48
CA THR A 155 9.58 -12.03 2.30
C THR A 155 11.10 -12.09 2.06
N SER A 156 11.64 -13.26 1.74
CA SER A 156 13.07 -13.46 1.39
C SER A 156 13.45 -12.99 -0.02
N HIS A 157 12.49 -12.65 -0.87
CA HIS A 157 12.75 -12.21 -2.24
C HIS A 157 13.54 -10.89 -2.23
N PRO A 158 14.54 -10.69 -3.13
CA PRO A 158 15.35 -9.47 -3.16
C PRO A 158 14.52 -8.18 -3.28
N LEU A 159 13.42 -8.22 -4.05
CA LEU A 159 12.44 -7.14 -4.09
C LEU A 159 11.92 -6.78 -2.69
N GLN A 160 11.36 -7.76 -1.95
CA GLN A 160 10.73 -7.48 -0.66
C GLN A 160 11.75 -7.02 0.38
N GLN A 161 12.96 -7.55 0.35
CA GLN A 161 14.07 -7.06 1.19
C GLN A 161 14.41 -5.59 0.88
N ALA A 162 14.48 -5.21 -0.39
CA ALA A 162 14.71 -3.82 -0.78
C ALA A 162 13.57 -2.88 -0.33
N LEU A 163 12.31 -3.32 -0.45
CA LEU A 163 11.16 -2.53 -0.02
C LEU A 163 11.11 -2.38 1.51
N LEU A 164 11.39 -3.44 2.27
CA LEU A 164 11.46 -3.39 3.74
C LEU A 164 12.60 -2.51 4.24
N ALA A 165 13.75 -2.51 3.56
CA ALA A 165 14.86 -1.61 3.88
C ALA A 165 14.46 -0.14 3.70
N VAL A 166 13.72 0.19 2.64
CA VAL A 166 13.20 1.55 2.41
C VAL A 166 12.16 1.94 3.45
N VAL A 167 11.32 1.00 3.91
CA VAL A 167 10.42 1.28 5.03
C VAL A 167 11.23 1.71 6.26
N GLY A 168 12.25 0.94 6.65
CA GLY A 168 13.07 1.28 7.81
C GLY A 168 13.83 2.61 7.67
N ASP A 169 14.36 2.89 6.49
CA ASP A 169 15.02 4.17 6.16
C ASP A 169 14.06 5.35 6.34
N LEU A 170 12.88 5.28 5.70
CA LEU A 170 11.93 6.39 5.69
C LEU A 170 11.26 6.59 7.06
N THR A 171 10.92 5.52 7.78
CA THR A 171 10.33 5.62 9.11
C THR A 171 11.35 6.00 10.17
N GLY A 172 12.63 5.70 9.94
CA GLY A 172 13.71 5.86 10.92
C GLY A 172 13.68 4.81 12.03
N GLU A 173 13.02 3.67 11.83
CA GLU A 173 12.95 2.58 12.79
C GLU A 173 12.83 1.22 12.11
N ALA A 174 13.32 0.17 12.77
CA ALA A 174 13.16 -1.19 12.27
C ALA A 174 11.71 -1.67 12.42
N ALA A 175 11.22 -2.40 11.43
CA ALA A 175 9.93 -3.07 11.53
C ALA A 175 9.95 -4.06 12.70
N THR A 176 8.96 -3.97 13.59
CA THR A 176 8.86 -4.89 14.74
C THR A 176 8.26 -6.25 14.35
N HIS A 177 7.53 -6.27 13.23
CA HIS A 177 6.94 -7.47 12.66
C HIS A 177 6.72 -7.27 11.16
N VAL A 178 6.70 -8.36 10.40
CA VAL A 178 6.30 -8.38 8.99
C VAL A 178 5.21 -9.41 8.83
N ALA A 179 4.03 -8.96 8.43
CA ALA A 179 2.86 -9.81 8.16
C ALA A 179 2.58 -9.89 6.66
N THR A 180 1.68 -10.78 6.27
CA THR A 180 1.14 -10.85 4.90
C THR A 180 -0.14 -10.02 4.83
N ASP A 181 -0.22 -9.05 3.92
CA ASP A 181 -1.43 -8.25 3.68
C ASP A 181 -2.45 -9.03 2.84
N GLY A 182 -3.69 -8.53 2.73
CA GLY A 182 -4.78 -9.20 2.02
C GLY A 182 -4.52 -9.46 0.54
N CYS A 183 -3.64 -8.69 -0.09
CA CYS A 183 -3.21 -8.91 -1.48
C CYS A 183 -2.10 -9.96 -1.61
N GLY A 184 -1.55 -10.48 -0.51
CA GLY A 184 -0.48 -11.47 -0.47
C GLY A 184 0.95 -10.90 -0.36
N ALA A 185 1.12 -9.58 -0.40
CA ALA A 185 2.44 -8.95 -0.24
C ALA A 185 2.81 -8.73 1.24
N PRO A 186 4.11 -8.71 1.59
CA PRO A 186 4.57 -8.32 2.92
C PRO A 186 4.15 -6.89 3.32
N THR A 187 3.80 -6.71 4.59
CA THR A 187 3.53 -5.41 5.22
C THR A 187 4.24 -5.33 6.57
N ALA A 188 5.02 -4.27 6.76
CA ALA A 188 5.73 -4.00 8.01
C ALA A 188 4.79 -3.46 9.10
N ALA A 189 5.15 -3.73 10.36
CA ALA A 189 4.61 -3.09 11.54
C ALA A 189 5.60 -2.03 12.07
N VAL A 190 5.15 -0.78 12.12
CA VAL A 190 5.92 0.39 12.61
C VAL A 190 4.99 1.30 13.40
N SER A 191 5.53 2.22 14.18
CA SER A 191 4.75 3.23 14.90
C SER A 191 4.06 4.21 13.95
N LEU A 192 2.99 4.86 14.42
CA LEU A 192 2.37 5.95 13.67
C LEU A 192 3.31 7.16 13.54
N VAL A 193 4.18 7.37 14.52
CA VAL A 193 5.23 8.42 14.47
C VAL A 193 6.18 8.13 13.31
N GLY A 194 6.66 6.89 13.19
CA GLY A 194 7.52 6.46 12.09
C GLY A 194 6.82 6.60 10.73
N LEU A 195 5.55 6.21 10.64
CA LEU A 195 4.76 6.38 9.42
C LEU A 195 4.60 7.85 9.02
N ALA A 196 4.23 8.73 9.96
CA ALA A 196 4.09 10.15 9.69
C ALA A 196 5.40 10.78 9.21
N ARG A 197 6.53 10.39 9.82
CA ARG A 197 7.87 10.81 9.40
C ARG A 197 8.21 10.35 7.98
N ALA A 198 7.86 9.11 7.64
CA ALA A 198 8.09 8.56 6.30
C ALA A 198 7.36 9.39 5.23
N PHE A 199 6.10 9.74 5.46
CA PHE A 199 5.33 10.58 4.52
C PHE A 199 5.91 11.99 4.38
N ALA A 200 6.33 12.61 5.48
CA ALA A 200 6.95 13.94 5.44
C ALA A 200 8.25 13.98 4.62
N ARG A 201 8.97 12.84 4.49
CA ARG A 201 10.21 12.72 3.71
C ARG A 201 10.00 12.40 2.23
N ILE A 202 8.79 12.03 1.82
CA ILE A 202 8.47 11.72 0.41
C ILE A 202 8.05 13.00 -0.33
N ASP A 203 7.44 13.95 0.37
CA ASP A 203 6.94 15.22 -0.18
C ASP A 203 8.05 16.29 -0.33
N GLY A 204 9.22 16.08 0.28
CA GLY A 204 10.36 17.03 0.27
C GLY A 204 11.62 16.44 -0.33
#